data_AF-A0A842NZL4-F1
#
_entry.id   AF-A0A842NZL4-F1
#
_cell.length_a   1.000
_cell.length_b   1.000
_cell.length_c   1.000
_cell.angle_alpha   90.00
_cell.angle_beta   90.00
_cell.angle_gamma   90.00
#
_symmetry.space_group_name_H-M   'P 1'
#
loop_
_entity.id
_entity.type
_entity.pdbx_description
1 polymer ?
#
loop_
_entity_poly.entity_id
_entity_poly.type
_entity_poly.pdbx_seq_one_letter_code
_entity_poly.pdbx_strand_id
1 'polypeptide(L)'
;RRRRPAADSAGSVAVINRIWPGRPTVPPARRPGVFPCGSSLNEAPSLATLAAPLAFLHVNSGLELIPAAPYLILALATDYSPYFTITWQYPVLVSVPFFVSAIHGSVGEEPRRLHLKLAAAALISFVLLAPCTPLMSRFGETWRLHIPDEMTGLRHEALDSIPGDATVLAQENIFPNLAERETAYTLWPPDAEPPDFVVFNVHEYWFYHVPGHRTIQGAALELYATGEHGVYANVDGFIILMRGHEGPARYRAPLSFVLDPATARNHFISFEDRVPETQFYVPGWVEIEGGSLLLEPRFRGPVWWGPYVTVPPGNYTVMVRLEAEELPDAPVLGLQVYWYKHRVYADRVFWGGHLVTGRPLTALFDVELTEWVPSLEVVGFTYGNAEILVHEVRFEERT
;
A
#
# COMPACT_ATOMS: atom_id res chain seq x y z
N ARG A 1 -48.21 17.69 -40.08
CA ARG A 1 -47.02 17.95 -39.25
C ARG A 1 -47.38 17.72 -37.77
N ARG A 2 -47.25 16.48 -37.28
CA ARG A 2 -47.33 16.12 -35.86
C ARG A 2 -45.93 15.67 -35.45
N ARG A 3 -45.29 16.36 -34.49
CA ARG A 3 -43.98 15.99 -33.94
C ARG A 3 -44.19 15.01 -32.78
N ARG A 4 -43.45 13.90 -32.80
CA ARG A 4 -43.32 12.93 -31.71
C ARG A 4 -42.56 13.57 -30.53
N PRO A 5 -42.85 13.20 -29.27
CA PRO A 5 -41.95 13.48 -28.16
C PRO A 5 -40.73 12.57 -28.21
N ALA A 6 -39.59 13.12 -27.79
CA ALA A 6 -38.33 12.42 -27.62
C ALA A 6 -38.43 11.38 -26.49
N ALA A 7 -37.75 10.25 -26.68
CA ALA A 7 -37.66 9.17 -25.70
C ALA A 7 -36.77 9.58 -24.53
N ASP A 8 -37.27 9.34 -23.31
CA ASP A 8 -36.59 9.53 -22.04
C ASP A 8 -35.35 8.63 -21.91
N SER A 9 -34.20 9.27 -21.70
CA SER A 9 -32.94 8.63 -21.26
C SER A 9 -32.87 8.43 -19.74
N ALA A 10 -34.00 8.57 -19.03
CA ALA A 10 -34.08 8.47 -17.57
C ALA A 10 -34.16 7.03 -17.03
N GLY A 11 -34.30 6.02 -17.90
CA GLY A 11 -34.53 4.62 -17.49
C GLY A 11 -33.28 3.82 -17.11
N SER A 12 -32.10 4.12 -17.66
CA SER A 12 -30.90 3.28 -17.45
C SER A 12 -30.15 3.60 -16.15
N VAL A 13 -30.20 4.86 -15.70
CA VAL A 13 -29.53 5.31 -14.46
C VAL A 13 -30.25 4.77 -13.22
N ALA A 14 -31.57 4.60 -13.28
CA ALA A 14 -32.38 4.10 -12.17
C ALA A 14 -32.17 2.61 -11.87
N VAL A 15 -31.73 1.81 -12.85
CA VAL A 15 -31.48 0.37 -12.64
C VAL A 15 -30.12 0.14 -11.99
N ILE A 16 -29.09 0.88 -12.40
CA ILE A 16 -27.72 0.74 -11.86
C ILE A 16 -27.67 1.16 -10.38
N ASN A 17 -28.34 2.25 -10.01
CA ASN A 17 -28.40 2.72 -8.62
C ASN A 17 -29.23 1.82 -7.69
N ARG A 18 -30.04 0.90 -8.25
CA ARG A 18 -30.85 -0.04 -7.46
C ARG A 18 -30.08 -1.33 -7.12
N ILE A 19 -29.00 -1.62 -7.84
CA ILE A 19 -28.16 -2.81 -7.64
C ILE A 19 -26.96 -2.50 -6.73
N TRP A 20 -26.47 -1.26 -6.72
CA TRP A 20 -25.32 -0.83 -5.89
C TRP A 20 -25.50 0.56 -5.26
N PRO A 21 -26.23 0.69 -4.14
CA PRO A 21 -26.39 1.97 -3.46
C PRO A 21 -25.19 2.21 -2.52
N GLY A 22 -24.24 3.07 -2.90
CA GLY A 22 -23.24 3.54 -1.93
C GLY A 22 -21.84 3.92 -2.41
N ARG A 23 -21.54 4.03 -3.71
CA ARG A 23 -20.26 4.65 -4.11
C ARG A 23 -20.43 6.17 -4.23
N PRO A 24 -19.62 6.99 -3.53
CA PRO A 24 -19.27 8.29 -4.05
C PRO A 24 -18.72 8.04 -5.45
N THR A 25 -19.36 8.62 -6.45
CA THR A 25 -18.90 8.56 -7.82
C THR A 25 -17.45 8.99 -7.87
N VAL A 26 -16.56 8.09 -8.32
CA VAL A 26 -15.28 8.48 -8.92
C VAL A 26 -15.56 9.72 -9.78
N PRO A 27 -14.85 10.84 -9.61
CA PRO A 27 -15.09 12.00 -10.45
C PRO A 27 -15.08 11.53 -11.90
N PRO A 28 -16.08 11.90 -12.70
CA PRO A 28 -16.21 11.38 -14.06
C PRO A 28 -14.88 11.57 -14.78
N ALA A 29 -14.45 10.54 -15.50
CA ALA A 29 -13.28 10.60 -16.39
C ALA A 29 -13.29 11.96 -17.10
N ARG A 30 -12.16 12.67 -16.98
CA ARG A 30 -12.02 14.05 -17.45
C ARG A 30 -12.63 14.20 -18.85
N ARG A 31 -13.30 15.33 -19.09
CA ARG A 31 -13.79 15.66 -20.44
C ARG A 31 -12.63 15.49 -21.45
N PRO A 32 -12.84 14.80 -22.58
CA PRO A 32 -11.82 14.67 -23.62
C PRO A 32 -11.46 16.07 -24.11
N GLY A 33 -10.28 16.58 -23.74
CA GLY A 33 -9.88 17.93 -24.14
C GLY A 33 -8.75 18.57 -23.35
N VAL A 34 -8.35 18.05 -22.19
CA VAL A 34 -7.20 18.55 -21.45
C VAL A 34 -6.25 17.41 -21.14
N PHE A 35 -5.29 17.19 -22.04
CA PHE A 35 -4.16 16.28 -21.84
C PHE A 35 -3.07 17.02 -21.05
N PRO A 36 -2.83 16.72 -19.77
CA PRO A 36 -1.64 17.22 -19.11
C PRO A 36 -0.41 16.52 -19.72
N CYS A 37 0.50 17.28 -20.32
CA CYS A 37 1.75 16.79 -20.93
C CYS A 37 2.63 15.90 -20.00
N GLY A 38 2.34 15.85 -18.71
CA GLY A 38 3.07 15.04 -17.73
C GLY A 38 2.70 13.56 -17.72
N SER A 39 1.48 13.16 -18.12
CA SER A 39 1.07 11.73 -18.10
C SER A 39 1.50 10.97 -19.35
N SER A 40 1.48 11.63 -20.51
CA SER A 40 1.86 11.05 -21.80
C SER A 40 3.31 10.57 -21.87
N LEU A 41 4.19 11.16 -21.04
CA LEU A 41 5.58 10.72 -20.87
C LEU A 41 5.71 9.36 -20.18
N ASN A 42 4.70 8.91 -19.43
CA ASN A 42 4.70 7.59 -18.77
C ASN A 42 3.92 6.53 -19.58
N GLU A 43 2.93 6.94 -20.37
CA GLU A 43 2.10 6.04 -21.19
C GLU A 43 2.88 5.43 -22.37
N ALA A 44 3.67 6.24 -23.08
CA ALA A 44 4.43 5.79 -24.25
C ALA A 44 5.54 4.77 -23.90
N PRO A 45 6.34 4.95 -22.83
CA PRO A 45 7.27 3.92 -22.35
C PRO A 45 6.59 2.58 -22.03
N SER A 46 5.40 2.61 -21.44
CA SER A 46 4.67 1.38 -21.08
C SER A 46 4.21 0.60 -22.30
N LEU A 47 3.69 1.29 -23.33
CA LEU A 47 3.36 0.63 -24.59
C LEU A 47 4.61 0.07 -25.29
N ALA A 48 5.73 0.80 -25.25
CA ALA A 48 7.00 0.31 -25.76
C ALA A 48 7.50 -0.94 -25.01
N THR A 49 7.21 -1.01 -23.71
CA THR A 49 7.57 -2.15 -22.86
C THR A 49 6.76 -3.40 -23.23
N LEU A 50 5.47 -3.25 -23.52
CA LEU A 50 4.63 -4.35 -24.02
C LEU A 50 5.04 -4.82 -25.43
N ALA A 51 5.49 -3.89 -26.24
CA ALA A 51 5.97 -4.11 -27.60
C ALA A 51 7.35 -4.78 -27.69
N ALA A 52 8.22 -4.52 -26.70
CA ALA A 52 9.64 -4.87 -26.75
C ALA A 52 9.92 -6.37 -26.91
N PRO A 53 9.26 -7.30 -26.18
CA PRO A 53 9.49 -8.74 -26.36
C PRO A 53 9.19 -9.25 -27.77
N LEU A 54 8.33 -8.53 -28.51
CA LEU A 54 7.92 -8.86 -29.88
C LEU A 54 8.75 -8.13 -30.94
N ALA A 55 9.87 -7.53 -30.56
CA ALA A 55 10.75 -6.76 -31.45
C ALA A 55 9.99 -5.72 -32.31
N PHE A 56 8.90 -5.16 -31.76
CA PHE A 56 8.01 -4.21 -32.44
C PHE A 56 7.34 -4.72 -33.73
N LEU A 57 7.30 -6.04 -33.98
CA LEU A 57 6.73 -6.62 -35.21
C LEU A 57 5.24 -6.30 -35.40
N HIS A 58 4.50 -6.09 -34.32
CA HIS A 58 3.07 -5.72 -34.36
C HIS A 58 2.82 -4.38 -35.09
N VAL A 59 3.82 -3.49 -35.18
CA VAL A 59 3.67 -2.24 -35.94
C VAL A 59 3.51 -2.50 -37.44
N ASN A 60 4.03 -3.61 -37.94
CA ASN A 60 3.95 -3.99 -39.35
C ASN A 60 2.58 -4.53 -39.77
N SER A 61 1.69 -4.82 -38.81
CA SER A 61 0.35 -5.37 -39.06
C SER A 61 -0.71 -4.63 -38.24
N GLY A 62 -0.91 -3.35 -38.57
CA GLY A 62 -1.78 -2.47 -37.80
C GLY A 62 -3.27 -2.84 -37.82
N LEU A 63 -3.76 -3.58 -38.82
CA LEU A 63 -5.17 -4.00 -38.89
C LEU A 63 -5.51 -5.01 -37.78
N GLU A 64 -4.55 -5.82 -37.41
CA GLU A 64 -4.63 -6.88 -36.41
C GLU A 64 -4.59 -6.28 -34.99
N LEU A 65 -4.25 -4.98 -34.86
CA LEU A 65 -4.35 -4.21 -33.62
C LEU A 65 -5.73 -3.54 -33.43
N ILE A 66 -6.64 -3.59 -34.41
CA ILE A 66 -7.99 -3.03 -34.26
C ILE A 66 -8.69 -3.55 -32.99
N PRO A 67 -8.62 -4.85 -32.64
CA PRO A 67 -9.21 -5.35 -31.39
C PRO A 67 -8.58 -4.78 -30.12
N ALA A 68 -7.30 -4.35 -30.16
CA ALA A 68 -6.64 -3.68 -29.03
C ALA A 68 -7.00 -2.19 -28.95
N ALA A 69 -7.54 -1.58 -30.02
CA ALA A 69 -7.80 -0.15 -30.08
C ALA A 69 -8.64 0.39 -28.91
N PRO A 70 -9.73 -0.26 -28.46
CA PRO A 70 -10.51 0.23 -27.32
C PRO A 70 -9.67 0.38 -26.04
N TYR A 71 -8.80 -0.60 -25.75
CA TYR A 71 -7.91 -0.55 -24.60
C TYR A 71 -6.81 0.49 -24.79
N LEU A 72 -6.18 0.54 -25.96
CA LEU A 72 -5.11 1.51 -26.24
C LEU A 72 -5.62 2.95 -26.14
N ILE A 73 -6.82 3.23 -26.66
CA ILE A 73 -7.49 4.53 -26.51
C ILE A 73 -7.72 4.83 -25.02
N LEU A 74 -8.22 3.86 -24.26
CA LEU A 74 -8.44 4.04 -22.83
C LEU A 74 -7.13 4.31 -22.07
N ALA A 75 -6.10 3.52 -22.32
CA ALA A 75 -4.79 3.64 -21.67
C ALA A 75 -4.09 4.97 -21.97
N LEU A 76 -4.31 5.54 -23.16
CA LEU A 76 -3.78 6.85 -23.58
C LEU A 76 -4.67 8.04 -23.14
N ALA A 77 -5.92 7.79 -22.75
CA ALA A 77 -6.88 8.84 -22.39
C ALA A 77 -7.11 8.97 -20.87
N THR A 78 -6.74 7.94 -20.10
CA THR A 78 -6.97 7.87 -18.65
C THR A 78 -5.76 8.39 -17.87
N ASP A 79 -6.01 9.03 -16.73
CA ASP A 79 -4.99 9.31 -15.71
C ASP A 79 -4.85 8.19 -14.67
N TYR A 80 -5.62 7.11 -14.82
CA TYR A 80 -5.56 5.94 -13.95
C TYR A 80 -4.38 5.03 -14.32
N SER A 81 -3.27 5.20 -13.61
CA SER A 81 -1.99 4.53 -13.88
C SER A 81 -2.02 3.00 -14.08
N PRO A 82 -2.91 2.22 -13.45
CA PRO A 82 -2.97 0.78 -13.69
C PRO A 82 -3.25 0.40 -15.15
N TYR A 83 -3.91 1.24 -15.95
CA TYR A 83 -4.15 0.95 -17.38
C TYR A 83 -2.89 1.10 -18.25
N PHE A 84 -1.92 1.88 -17.80
CA PHE A 84 -0.72 2.19 -18.58
C PHE A 84 0.57 1.89 -17.80
N THR A 85 0.54 0.95 -16.86
CA THR A 85 1.73 0.49 -16.12
C THR A 85 1.84 -1.03 -16.25
N ILE A 86 2.99 -1.54 -16.71
CA ILE A 86 3.18 -2.98 -16.96
C ILE A 86 3.11 -3.85 -15.69
N THR A 87 3.27 -3.23 -14.52
CA THR A 87 3.25 -3.92 -13.24
C THR A 87 1.84 -4.30 -12.76
N TRP A 88 0.80 -3.88 -13.49
CA TRP A 88 -0.60 -4.24 -13.22
C TRP A 88 -1.12 -5.27 -14.22
N GLN A 89 -2.24 -5.90 -13.90
CA GLN A 89 -2.85 -6.94 -14.73
C GLN A 89 -3.52 -6.43 -16.01
N TYR A 90 -3.91 -5.15 -16.08
CA TYR A 90 -4.73 -4.62 -17.18
C TYR A 90 -4.08 -4.71 -18.58
N PRO A 91 -2.77 -4.50 -18.76
CA PRO A 91 -2.10 -4.67 -20.04
C PRO A 91 -2.24 -6.07 -20.66
N VAL A 92 -2.59 -7.10 -19.87
CA VAL A 92 -2.86 -8.44 -20.40
C VAL A 92 -3.96 -8.43 -21.46
N LEU A 93 -4.91 -7.48 -21.39
CA LEU A 93 -6.03 -7.37 -22.31
C LEU A 93 -5.61 -7.09 -23.77
N VAL A 94 -4.43 -6.50 -23.99
CA VAL A 94 -3.89 -6.24 -25.34
C VAL A 94 -2.83 -7.23 -25.79
N SER A 95 -2.45 -8.18 -24.92
CA SER A 95 -1.42 -9.17 -25.25
C SER A 95 -1.77 -10.00 -26.50
N VAL A 96 -2.98 -10.55 -26.56
CA VAL A 96 -3.40 -11.41 -27.68
C VAL A 96 -3.38 -10.67 -29.02
N PRO A 97 -4.00 -9.49 -29.19
CA PRO A 97 -3.87 -8.71 -30.43
C PRO A 97 -2.42 -8.37 -30.79
N PHE A 98 -1.56 -8.08 -29.80
CA PHE A 98 -0.13 -7.79 -30.03
C PHE A 98 0.60 -9.01 -30.60
N PHE A 99 0.38 -10.20 -30.04
CA PHE A 99 0.97 -11.44 -30.55
C PHE A 99 0.46 -11.78 -31.95
N VAL A 100 -0.85 -11.67 -32.20
CA VAL A 100 -1.43 -11.91 -33.53
C VAL A 100 -0.85 -10.94 -34.57
N SER A 101 -0.81 -9.65 -34.23
CA SER A 101 -0.24 -8.63 -35.09
C SER A 101 1.26 -8.85 -35.35
N ALA A 102 2.03 -9.30 -34.35
CA ALA A 102 3.44 -9.65 -34.53
C ALA A 102 3.64 -10.86 -35.46
N ILE A 103 2.77 -11.88 -35.40
CA ILE A 103 2.82 -13.03 -36.30
C ILE A 103 2.61 -12.55 -37.75
N HIS A 104 1.56 -11.77 -38.01
CA HIS A 104 1.30 -11.23 -39.35
C HIS A 104 2.40 -10.26 -39.80
N GLY A 105 2.91 -9.42 -38.89
CA GLY A 105 3.98 -8.48 -39.15
C GLY A 105 5.36 -9.11 -39.38
N SER A 106 5.49 -10.42 -39.12
CA SER A 106 6.70 -11.20 -39.41
C SER A 106 6.71 -11.85 -40.80
N VAL A 107 5.59 -11.79 -41.53
CA VAL A 107 5.48 -12.40 -42.86
C VAL A 107 6.48 -11.74 -43.82
N GLY A 108 7.32 -12.56 -44.45
CA GLY A 108 8.36 -12.12 -45.39
C GLY A 108 9.72 -11.85 -44.76
N GLU A 109 9.85 -11.93 -43.43
CA GLU A 109 11.16 -11.94 -42.77
C GLU A 109 11.88 -13.28 -42.99
N GLU A 110 13.21 -13.23 -43.10
CA GLU A 110 14.03 -14.43 -43.17
C GLU A 110 14.01 -15.15 -41.80
N PRO A 111 13.70 -16.46 -41.74
CA PRO A 111 13.44 -17.14 -40.47
C PRO A 111 14.57 -17.04 -39.45
N ARG A 112 15.84 -17.18 -39.87
CA ARG A 112 16.98 -17.12 -38.96
C ARG A 112 17.15 -15.72 -38.36
N ARG A 113 17.03 -14.67 -39.18
CA ARG A 113 17.05 -13.27 -38.73
C ARG A 113 15.89 -12.97 -37.79
N LEU A 114 14.67 -13.43 -38.12
CA LEU A 114 13.49 -13.27 -37.27
C LEU A 114 13.68 -13.93 -35.91
N HIS A 115 14.14 -15.18 -35.87
CA HIS A 115 14.40 -15.89 -34.62
C HIS A 115 15.46 -15.19 -33.78
N LEU A 116 16.56 -14.72 -34.38
CA LEU A 116 17.59 -13.97 -33.67
C LEU A 116 17.07 -12.64 -33.13
N LYS A 117 16.28 -11.90 -33.91
CA LYS A 117 15.63 -10.65 -33.48
C LYS A 117 14.72 -10.89 -32.28
N LEU A 118 13.83 -11.89 -32.36
CA LEU A 118 12.90 -12.24 -31.29
C LEU A 118 13.63 -12.75 -30.05
N ALA A 119 14.63 -13.63 -30.20
CA ALA A 119 15.42 -14.13 -29.08
C ALA A 119 16.19 -13.00 -28.37
N ALA A 120 16.81 -12.10 -29.13
CA ALA A 120 17.50 -10.93 -28.57
C ALA A 120 16.52 -9.99 -27.88
N ALA A 121 15.39 -9.68 -28.51
CA ALA A 121 14.38 -8.78 -27.95
C ALA A 121 13.74 -9.36 -26.68
N ALA A 122 13.41 -10.65 -26.68
CA ALA A 122 12.90 -11.34 -25.50
C ALA A 122 13.94 -11.41 -24.38
N LEU A 123 15.21 -11.72 -24.68
CA LEU A 123 16.28 -11.75 -23.67
C LEU A 123 16.53 -10.36 -23.07
N ILE A 124 16.62 -9.32 -23.90
CA ILE A 124 16.80 -7.94 -23.42
C ILE A 124 15.60 -7.52 -22.57
N SER A 125 14.38 -7.80 -23.03
CA SER A 125 13.16 -7.50 -22.29
C SER A 125 13.13 -8.26 -20.97
N PHE A 126 13.50 -9.54 -20.94
CA PHE A 126 13.60 -10.33 -19.72
C PHE A 126 14.64 -9.74 -18.75
N VAL A 127 15.85 -9.43 -19.21
CA VAL A 127 16.91 -8.86 -18.33
C VAL A 127 16.51 -7.50 -17.76
N LEU A 128 15.74 -6.69 -18.50
CA LEU A 128 15.31 -5.37 -18.04
C LEU A 128 14.02 -5.41 -17.20
N LEU A 129 13.09 -6.29 -17.54
CA LEU A 129 11.70 -6.26 -17.05
C LEU A 129 11.32 -7.47 -16.20
N ALA A 130 12.21 -8.46 -16.04
CA ALA A 130 11.94 -9.59 -15.16
C ALA A 130 11.76 -9.09 -13.71
N PRO A 131 10.87 -9.76 -12.96
CA PRO A 131 10.84 -9.62 -11.51
C PRO A 131 12.23 -9.82 -10.91
N CYS A 132 12.52 -9.14 -9.81
CA CYS A 132 13.78 -9.28 -9.06
C CYS A 132 15.03 -8.66 -9.71
N THR A 133 14.88 -7.91 -10.81
CA THR A 133 15.99 -7.09 -11.35
C THR A 133 16.13 -5.79 -10.54
N PRO A 134 17.34 -5.21 -10.39
CA PRO A 134 17.53 -3.92 -9.72
C PRO A 134 16.73 -2.77 -10.35
N LEU A 135 16.31 -2.92 -11.61
CA LEU A 135 15.44 -1.96 -12.29
C LEU A 135 13.99 -2.15 -11.84
N MET A 136 13.46 -3.37 -11.90
CA MET A 136 12.08 -3.65 -11.51
C MET A 136 11.85 -3.50 -9.99
N SER A 137 12.86 -3.75 -9.15
CA SER A 137 12.78 -3.55 -7.70
C SER A 137 12.51 -2.10 -7.27
N ARG A 138 12.66 -1.13 -8.18
CA ARG A 138 12.32 0.28 -7.98
C ARG A 138 10.84 0.59 -8.20
N PHE A 139 10.09 -0.30 -8.84
CA PHE A 139 8.68 -0.10 -9.17
C PHE A 139 7.71 -0.56 -8.08
N GLY A 140 8.20 -1.18 -6.99
CA GLY A 140 7.41 -1.52 -5.82
C GLY A 140 7.90 -2.78 -5.11
N GLU A 141 7.38 -3.01 -3.90
CA GLU A 141 7.69 -4.19 -3.07
C GLU A 141 7.33 -5.51 -3.77
N THR A 142 6.26 -5.54 -4.57
CA THR A 142 5.83 -6.72 -5.32
C THR A 142 6.86 -7.21 -6.35
N TRP A 143 7.85 -6.39 -6.69
CA TRP A 143 8.91 -6.70 -7.66
C TRP A 143 10.28 -6.92 -7.02
N ARG A 144 10.34 -6.86 -5.69
CA ARG A 144 11.52 -7.20 -4.90
C ARG A 144 11.48 -8.69 -4.57
N LEU A 145 12.61 -9.36 -4.76
CA LEU A 145 12.78 -10.73 -4.26
C LEU A 145 12.81 -10.66 -2.73
N HIS A 146 11.72 -11.06 -2.09
CA HIS A 146 11.71 -11.26 -0.66
C HIS A 146 12.40 -12.59 -0.36
N ILE A 147 13.54 -12.52 0.32
CA ILE A 147 14.22 -13.69 0.86
C ILE A 147 13.60 -13.95 2.24
N PRO A 148 13.00 -15.14 2.48
CA PRO A 148 12.45 -15.47 3.78
C PRO A 148 13.47 -15.27 4.89
N ASP A 149 13.06 -14.57 5.94
CA ASP A 149 13.83 -14.33 7.15
C ASP A 149 13.25 -15.12 8.34
N GLU A 150 13.83 -14.94 9.53
CA GLU A 150 13.36 -15.57 10.76
C GLU A 150 11.90 -15.23 11.06
N MET A 151 11.49 -13.98 10.81
CA MET A 151 10.12 -13.52 11.01
C MET A 151 9.14 -14.23 10.06
N THR A 152 9.56 -14.44 8.81
CA THR A 152 8.81 -15.23 7.82
C THR A 152 8.62 -16.66 8.31
N GLY A 153 9.67 -17.28 8.86
CA GLY A 153 9.59 -18.61 9.49
C GLY A 153 8.56 -18.67 10.62
N LEU A 154 8.62 -17.74 11.58
CA LEU A 154 7.68 -17.66 12.69
C LEU A 154 6.22 -17.44 12.23
N ARG A 155 6.01 -16.62 11.19
CA ARG A 155 4.67 -16.41 10.61
C ARG A 155 4.12 -17.68 9.98
N HIS A 156 4.95 -18.44 9.26
CA HIS A 156 4.55 -19.75 8.73
C HIS A 156 4.27 -20.78 9.83
N GLU A 157 5.11 -20.85 10.87
CA GLU A 157 4.84 -21.73 12.02
C GLU A 157 3.51 -21.40 12.71
N ALA A 158 3.19 -20.11 12.84
CA ALA A 158 1.92 -19.67 13.39
C ALA A 158 0.73 -20.09 12.50
N LEU A 159 0.84 -19.94 11.18
CA LEU A 159 -0.17 -20.39 10.20
C LEU A 159 -0.36 -21.91 10.21
N ASP A 160 0.74 -22.67 10.24
CA ASP A 160 0.72 -24.14 10.23
C ASP A 160 0.10 -24.72 11.52
N SER A 161 0.05 -23.93 12.58
CA SER A 161 -0.60 -24.34 13.83
C SER A 161 -2.13 -24.26 13.79
N ILE A 162 -2.72 -23.66 12.74
CA ILE A 162 -4.16 -23.64 12.52
C ILE A 162 -4.62 -25.03 12.04
N PRO A 163 -5.59 -25.68 12.71
CA PRO A 163 -6.12 -26.98 12.30
C PRO A 163 -6.64 -26.96 10.85
N GLY A 164 -6.43 -28.07 10.12
CA GLY A 164 -6.78 -28.17 8.71
C GLY A 164 -8.29 -28.15 8.43
N ASP A 165 -9.11 -28.47 9.41
CA ASP A 165 -10.58 -28.47 9.37
C ASP A 165 -11.22 -27.19 9.94
N ALA A 166 -10.41 -26.26 10.47
CA ALA A 166 -10.90 -25.01 11.02
C ALA A 166 -11.40 -24.06 9.93
N THR A 167 -12.38 -23.23 10.27
CA THR A 167 -12.80 -22.12 9.41
C THR A 167 -11.89 -20.92 9.58
N VAL A 168 -11.38 -20.37 8.48
CA VAL A 168 -10.39 -19.29 8.51
C VAL A 168 -10.83 -18.13 7.63
N LEU A 169 -10.93 -16.94 8.22
CA LEU A 169 -11.00 -15.68 7.49
C LEU A 169 -9.59 -15.12 7.34
N ALA A 170 -9.11 -14.96 6.11
CA ALA A 170 -7.73 -14.54 5.83
C ALA A 170 -7.67 -13.33 4.91
N GLN A 171 -6.69 -12.46 5.15
CA GLN A 171 -6.39 -11.33 4.27
C GLN A 171 -5.97 -11.82 2.88
N GLU A 172 -6.29 -11.09 1.83
CA GLU A 172 -6.17 -11.57 0.44
C GLU A 172 -4.74 -11.93 0.02
N ASN A 173 -3.73 -11.26 0.56
CA ASN A 173 -2.31 -11.58 0.35
C ASN A 173 -1.83 -12.79 1.17
N ILE A 174 -2.52 -13.12 2.27
CA ILE A 174 -2.20 -14.27 3.13
C ILE A 174 -2.93 -15.52 2.64
N PHE A 175 -4.15 -15.36 2.12
CA PHE A 175 -5.04 -16.43 1.65
C PHE A 175 -4.37 -17.49 0.75
N PRO A 176 -3.48 -17.16 -0.21
CA PRO A 176 -2.82 -18.17 -1.04
C PRO A 176 -2.06 -19.24 -0.24
N ASN A 177 -1.61 -18.92 0.99
CA ASN A 177 -0.94 -19.86 1.89
C ASN A 177 -1.91 -20.78 2.65
N LEU A 178 -3.22 -20.55 2.50
CA LEU A 178 -4.29 -21.32 3.13
C LEU A 178 -5.27 -21.91 2.11
N ALA A 179 -5.02 -21.70 0.81
CA ALA A 179 -5.93 -22.01 -0.28
C ALA A 179 -6.12 -23.51 -0.53
N GLU A 180 -5.29 -24.36 0.09
CA GLU A 180 -5.49 -25.81 0.15
C GLU A 180 -6.65 -26.23 1.07
N ARG A 181 -7.16 -25.32 1.90
CA ARG A 181 -8.31 -25.55 2.79
C ARG A 181 -9.61 -25.18 2.09
N GLU A 182 -10.60 -26.06 2.14
CA GLU A 182 -11.95 -25.77 1.64
C GLU A 182 -12.68 -24.71 2.48
N THR A 183 -12.23 -24.51 3.73
CA THR A 183 -12.83 -23.63 4.73
C THR A 183 -12.02 -22.36 4.99
N ALA A 184 -11.15 -21.97 4.07
CA ALA A 184 -10.49 -20.66 4.08
C ALA A 184 -11.24 -19.67 3.17
N TYR A 185 -11.37 -18.43 3.62
CA TYR A 185 -12.14 -17.40 2.92
C TYR A 185 -11.45 -16.03 3.02
N THR A 186 -11.57 -15.23 1.97
CA THR A 186 -11.19 -13.80 1.97
C THR A 186 -12.34 -12.87 2.32
N LEU A 187 -13.58 -13.38 2.27
CA LEU A 187 -14.80 -12.65 2.54
C LEU A 187 -15.65 -13.49 3.51
N TRP A 188 -16.12 -12.90 4.60
CA TRP A 188 -17.01 -13.59 5.54
C TRP A 188 -18.45 -13.06 5.42
N PRO A 189 -19.45 -13.93 5.25
CA PRO A 189 -20.84 -13.50 5.25
C PRO A 189 -21.23 -12.90 6.62
N PRO A 190 -21.89 -11.74 6.67
CA PRO A 190 -22.30 -11.12 7.94
C PRO A 190 -23.24 -11.99 8.79
N ASP A 191 -24.04 -12.84 8.14
CA ASP A 191 -25.03 -13.70 8.78
C ASP A 191 -24.50 -15.13 9.08
N ALA A 192 -23.24 -15.42 8.76
CA ALA A 192 -22.63 -16.70 9.09
C ALA A 192 -22.17 -16.72 10.57
N GLU A 193 -22.01 -17.92 11.13
CA GLU A 193 -21.33 -18.05 12.41
C GLU A 193 -19.92 -17.43 12.33
N PRO A 194 -19.39 -16.84 13.41
CA PRO A 194 -18.04 -16.30 13.40
C PRO A 194 -17.00 -17.40 13.07
N PRO A 195 -15.94 -17.08 12.30
CA PRO A 195 -14.92 -18.06 11.93
C PRO A 195 -14.13 -18.52 13.17
N ASP A 196 -13.56 -19.72 13.10
CA ASP A 196 -12.68 -20.24 14.16
C ASP A 196 -11.39 -19.41 14.26
N PHE A 197 -10.85 -18.98 13.12
CA PHE A 197 -9.65 -18.16 13.05
C PHE A 197 -9.81 -16.94 12.12
N VAL A 198 -9.15 -15.85 12.48
CA VAL A 198 -9.00 -14.66 11.63
C VAL A 198 -7.52 -14.32 11.50
N VAL A 199 -7.03 -14.18 10.28
CA VAL A 199 -5.61 -13.92 9.99
C VAL A 199 -5.44 -12.66 9.16
N PHE A 200 -4.65 -11.72 9.65
CA PHE A 200 -4.40 -10.44 8.98
C PHE A 200 -3.02 -9.88 9.34
N ASN A 201 -2.53 -8.96 8.51
CA ASN A 201 -1.28 -8.23 8.73
C ASN A 201 -1.58 -6.74 8.89
N VAL A 202 -1.27 -6.17 10.06
CA VAL A 202 -1.50 -4.74 10.32
C VAL A 202 -0.62 -3.83 9.46
N HIS A 203 0.50 -4.35 8.94
CA HIS A 203 1.37 -3.60 8.04
C HIS A 203 0.74 -3.36 6.65
N GLU A 204 -0.29 -4.11 6.30
CA GLU A 204 -0.92 -4.09 4.97
C GLU A 204 -2.42 -3.82 5.10
N TYR A 205 -2.79 -2.55 5.21
CA TYR A 205 -4.16 -2.13 5.52
C TYR A 205 -5.09 -2.01 4.27
N TRP A 206 -4.52 -2.06 3.06
CA TRP A 206 -5.21 -1.84 1.78
C TRP A 206 -6.13 -3.00 1.32
N PHE A 207 -6.31 -4.01 2.17
CA PHE A 207 -7.05 -5.23 1.87
C PHE A 207 -8.48 -5.20 2.45
N TYR A 208 -9.46 -5.59 1.64
CA TYR A 208 -10.88 -5.34 1.88
C TYR A 208 -11.66 -6.63 2.10
N HIS A 209 -12.21 -6.77 3.31
CA HIS A 209 -13.23 -7.77 3.65
C HIS A 209 -14.54 -7.61 2.88
N VAL A 210 -14.85 -6.38 2.45
CA VAL A 210 -15.90 -6.09 1.47
C VAL A 210 -15.35 -5.01 0.55
N PRO A 211 -15.17 -5.28 -0.77
CA PRO A 211 -14.58 -4.31 -1.70
C PRO A 211 -15.23 -2.93 -1.60
N GLY A 212 -14.48 -1.94 -1.12
CA GLY A 212 -14.92 -0.54 -0.99
C GLY A 212 -15.87 -0.24 0.18
N HIS A 213 -16.07 -1.15 1.12
CA HIS A 213 -16.94 -0.93 2.28
C HIS A 213 -16.29 -1.23 3.63
N ARG A 214 -15.45 -2.27 3.73
CA ARG A 214 -14.86 -2.68 5.02
C ARG A 214 -13.51 -3.37 4.82
N THR A 215 -12.50 -2.97 5.60
CA THR A 215 -11.19 -3.65 5.61
C THR A 215 -11.25 -4.93 6.42
N ILE A 216 -10.37 -5.90 6.14
CA ILE A 216 -10.28 -7.11 6.98
C ILE A 216 -9.84 -6.80 8.39
N GLN A 217 -9.00 -5.78 8.58
CA GLN A 217 -8.63 -5.32 9.91
C GLN A 217 -9.88 -4.84 10.67
N GLY A 218 -10.75 -4.03 10.05
CA GLY A 218 -12.03 -3.64 10.66
C GLY A 218 -12.97 -4.82 10.89
N ALA A 219 -12.92 -5.85 10.04
CA ALA A 219 -13.62 -7.13 10.27
C ALA A 219 -13.14 -7.83 11.55
N ALA A 220 -11.83 -8.04 11.64
CA ALA A 220 -11.17 -8.69 12.75
C ALA A 220 -11.36 -7.92 14.07
N LEU A 221 -11.30 -6.58 14.03
CA LEU A 221 -11.50 -5.74 15.22
C LEU A 221 -12.89 -5.86 15.81
N GLU A 222 -13.95 -5.89 14.99
CA GLU A 222 -15.31 -6.09 15.51
C GLU A 222 -15.48 -7.48 16.10
N LEU A 223 -14.93 -8.53 15.45
CA LEU A 223 -14.92 -9.89 15.98
C LEU A 223 -14.19 -9.95 17.33
N TYR A 224 -13.03 -9.32 17.44
CA TYR A 224 -12.31 -9.18 18.71
C TYR A 224 -13.14 -8.43 19.76
N ALA A 225 -13.81 -7.34 19.38
CA ALA A 225 -14.62 -6.53 20.29
C ALA A 225 -15.85 -7.27 20.86
N THR A 226 -16.29 -8.36 20.22
CA THR A 226 -17.33 -9.24 20.79
C THR A 226 -16.85 -9.98 22.05
N GLY A 227 -15.54 -10.11 22.23
CA GLY A 227 -14.93 -10.94 23.27
C GLY A 227 -14.89 -12.44 22.93
N GLU A 228 -15.41 -12.86 21.77
CA GLU A 228 -15.39 -14.27 21.34
C GLU A 228 -14.03 -14.70 20.78
N HIS A 229 -13.19 -13.76 20.35
CA HIS A 229 -11.87 -14.04 19.77
C HIS A 229 -10.75 -13.45 20.62
N GLY A 230 -9.73 -14.27 20.90
CA GLY A 230 -8.48 -13.83 21.54
C GLY A 230 -7.30 -13.85 20.59
N VAL A 231 -6.23 -13.14 20.95
CA VAL A 231 -4.98 -13.11 20.18
C VAL A 231 -4.21 -14.42 20.41
N TYR A 232 -4.22 -15.29 19.41
CA TYR A 232 -3.50 -16.56 19.43
C TYR A 232 -2.05 -16.43 18.94
N ALA A 233 -1.79 -15.54 17.98
CA ALA A 233 -0.45 -15.16 17.55
C ALA A 233 -0.37 -13.66 17.22
N ASN A 234 0.76 -13.04 17.53
CA ASN A 234 1.14 -11.69 17.08
C ASN A 234 2.63 -11.69 16.75
N VAL A 235 2.96 -11.81 15.46
CA VAL A 235 4.34 -11.92 14.97
C VAL A 235 4.67 -10.68 14.13
N ASP A 236 5.10 -9.61 14.81
CA ASP A 236 5.36 -8.30 14.21
C ASP A 236 4.19 -7.86 13.33
N GLY A 237 3.01 -7.76 13.96
CA GLY A 237 1.81 -7.28 13.29
C GLY A 237 1.09 -8.29 12.39
N PHE A 238 1.68 -9.47 12.18
CA PHE A 238 0.97 -10.63 11.66
C PHE A 238 0.16 -11.27 12.78
N ILE A 239 -1.16 -11.11 12.74
CA ILE A 239 -2.05 -11.43 13.84
C ILE A 239 -2.97 -12.58 13.45
N ILE A 240 -3.04 -13.58 14.34
CA ILE A 240 -4.01 -14.66 14.29
C ILE A 240 -4.92 -14.51 15.51
N LEU A 241 -6.19 -14.28 15.27
CA LEU A 241 -7.24 -14.37 16.29
C LEU A 241 -7.83 -15.78 16.27
N MET A 242 -8.10 -16.34 17.45
CA MET A 242 -8.73 -17.64 17.62
C MET A 242 -9.99 -17.51 18.48
N ARG A 243 -11.08 -18.11 18.03
CA ARG A 243 -12.35 -18.15 18.75
C ARG A 243 -12.22 -18.95 20.05
N GLY A 244 -12.70 -18.40 21.16
CA GLY A 244 -12.64 -19.00 22.50
C GLY A 244 -11.25 -19.02 23.13
N HIS A 245 -10.25 -18.34 22.56
CA HIS A 245 -8.91 -18.27 23.14
C HIS A 245 -8.83 -17.18 24.21
N GLU A 246 -8.45 -17.54 25.43
CA GLU A 246 -8.31 -16.61 26.57
C GLU A 246 -6.86 -16.49 27.06
N GLY A 247 -5.94 -17.29 26.50
CA GLY A 247 -4.54 -17.34 26.94
C GLY A 247 -3.66 -16.25 26.33
N PRO A 248 -2.40 -16.15 26.77
CA PRO A 248 -1.40 -15.34 26.07
C PRO A 248 -1.20 -15.86 24.64
N ALA A 249 -0.71 -14.99 23.75
CA ALA A 249 -0.34 -15.39 22.40
C ALA A 249 0.75 -16.48 22.43
N ARG A 250 0.57 -17.54 21.65
CA ARG A 250 1.49 -18.67 21.54
C ARG A 250 2.74 -18.31 20.76
N TYR A 251 2.58 -17.53 19.70
CA TYR A 251 3.66 -17.01 18.87
C TYR A 251 3.69 -15.49 19.04
N ARG A 252 4.82 -14.96 19.48
CA ARG A 252 4.96 -13.53 19.77
C ARG A 252 6.29 -12.98 19.28
N ALA A 253 6.23 -11.91 18.51
CA ALA A 253 7.34 -11.01 18.23
C ALA A 253 6.82 -9.56 18.33
N PRO A 254 7.56 -8.64 18.97
CA PRO A 254 7.10 -7.28 19.17
C PRO A 254 6.82 -6.58 17.85
N LEU A 255 5.67 -5.90 17.79
CA LEU A 255 5.29 -5.04 16.68
C LEU A 255 6.23 -3.84 16.56
N SER A 256 6.82 -3.59 15.40
CA SER A 256 7.72 -2.44 15.19
C SER A 256 7.45 -1.71 13.88
N PHE A 257 7.37 -0.38 13.97
CA PHE A 257 7.30 0.51 12.81
C PHE A 257 8.44 1.52 12.86
N VAL A 258 9.11 1.72 11.72
CA VAL A 258 10.21 2.67 11.59
C VAL A 258 9.92 3.61 10.42
N LEU A 259 10.03 4.91 10.66
CA LEU A 259 9.99 5.91 9.60
C LEU A 259 11.30 5.83 8.83
N ASP A 260 11.22 5.41 7.56
CA ASP A 260 12.30 5.54 6.59
C ASP A 260 12.09 6.82 5.75
N PRO A 261 12.94 7.86 5.93
CA PRO A 261 12.80 9.11 5.18
C PRO A 261 12.84 8.90 3.67
N ALA A 262 13.60 7.93 3.17
CA ALA A 262 13.74 7.68 1.73
C ALA A 262 12.42 7.27 1.07
N THR A 263 11.53 6.65 1.84
CA THR A 263 10.25 6.13 1.33
C THR A 263 9.08 7.03 1.74
N ALA A 264 9.13 7.70 2.91
CA ALA A 264 8.03 8.47 3.50
C ALA A 264 7.50 9.69 2.70
N ARG A 265 8.10 10.03 1.55
CA ARG A 265 7.64 11.09 0.63
C ARG A 265 6.67 10.60 -0.46
N ASN A 266 6.47 9.29 -0.61
CA ASN A 266 5.71 8.74 -1.74
C ASN A 266 4.19 8.77 -1.51
N HIS A 267 3.52 9.61 -2.31
CA HIS A 267 2.09 9.59 -2.68
C HIS A 267 1.05 9.55 -1.55
N PHE A 268 0.82 10.70 -0.93
CA PHE A 268 -0.43 10.99 -0.23
C PHE A 268 -1.49 11.46 -1.23
N ILE A 269 -2.48 10.63 -1.56
CA ILE A 269 -3.72 11.07 -2.22
C ILE A 269 -4.89 10.60 -1.35
N SER A 270 -5.19 11.41 -0.33
CA SER A 270 -6.44 11.38 0.46
C SER A 270 -6.64 10.18 1.40
N PHE A 271 -7.00 10.52 2.65
CA PHE A 271 -7.42 9.62 3.73
C PHE A 271 -8.59 8.69 3.36
N GLU A 272 -9.33 8.99 2.30
CA GLU A 272 -10.50 8.19 1.90
C GLU A 272 -10.13 7.02 0.97
N ASP A 273 -8.95 6.97 0.35
CA ASP A 273 -8.65 5.92 -0.64
C ASP A 273 -7.21 5.39 -0.71
N ARG A 274 -6.18 6.11 -0.22
CA ARG A 274 -4.77 5.65 -0.31
C ARG A 274 -3.91 6.22 0.82
N VAL A 275 -3.69 5.44 1.88
CA VAL A 275 -2.57 5.66 2.82
C VAL A 275 -1.28 5.17 2.12
N PRO A 276 -0.13 5.84 2.35
CA PRO A 276 1.12 5.46 1.71
C PRO A 276 1.55 4.03 2.02
N GLU A 277 2.19 3.35 1.04
CA GLU A 277 2.93 2.08 1.22
C GLU A 277 3.86 2.11 2.43
N THR A 278 4.28 3.31 2.81
CA THR A 278 5.36 3.58 3.77
C THR A 278 4.85 3.82 5.18
N GLN A 279 3.53 3.80 5.39
CA GLN A 279 2.82 3.99 6.68
C GLN A 279 3.06 5.32 7.39
N PHE A 280 4.13 6.05 7.03
CA PHE A 280 4.47 7.39 7.46
C PHE A 280 4.35 8.37 6.30
N TYR A 281 4.04 9.62 6.65
CA TYR A 281 4.00 10.74 5.73
C TYR A 281 4.93 11.87 6.22
N VAL A 282 5.78 12.36 5.33
CA VAL A 282 6.63 13.53 5.56
C VAL A 282 6.23 14.63 4.57
N PRO A 283 5.90 15.85 5.03
CA PRO A 283 5.44 16.90 4.15
C PRO A 283 6.60 17.46 3.31
N GLY A 284 6.29 17.94 2.10
CA GLY A 284 7.32 18.35 1.12
C GLY A 284 8.21 19.53 1.53
N TRP A 285 7.87 20.24 2.61
CA TRP A 285 8.68 21.32 3.17
C TRP A 285 9.73 20.84 4.18
N VAL A 286 9.64 19.60 4.67
CA VAL A 286 10.68 18.97 5.50
C VAL A 286 11.74 18.41 4.57
N GLU A 287 12.96 18.93 4.65
CA GLU A 287 14.07 18.48 3.81
C GLU A 287 14.60 17.11 4.27
N ILE A 288 15.22 16.36 3.36
CA ILE A 288 15.85 15.07 3.68
C ILE A 288 17.32 15.17 3.30
N GLU A 289 18.18 15.01 4.31
CA GLU A 289 19.62 15.06 4.16
C GLU A 289 20.25 13.79 4.73
N GLY A 290 21.04 13.08 3.92
CA GLY A 290 21.76 11.88 4.38
C GLY A 290 20.87 10.77 4.97
N GLY A 291 19.59 10.72 4.57
CA GLY A 291 18.62 9.78 5.14
C GLY A 291 18.03 10.22 6.49
N SER A 292 18.15 11.48 6.86
CA SER A 292 17.56 12.10 8.06
C SER A 292 16.58 13.21 7.66
N LEU A 293 15.59 13.51 8.50
CA LEU A 293 14.69 14.65 8.32
C LEU A 293 15.37 15.91 8.85
N LEU A 294 15.50 16.94 8.03
CA LEU A 294 16.01 18.25 8.43
C LEU A 294 14.84 19.19 8.74
N LEU A 295 14.72 19.58 10.01
CA LEU A 295 13.70 20.48 10.51
C LEU A 295 14.28 21.88 10.64
N GLU A 296 14.00 22.76 9.68
CA GLU A 296 14.52 24.13 9.71
C GLU A 296 13.76 25.03 10.71
N PRO A 297 14.45 25.98 11.37
CA PRO A 297 13.86 26.86 12.38
C PRO A 297 12.81 27.84 11.81
N ARG A 298 12.68 27.98 10.49
CA ARG A 298 11.66 28.87 9.89
C ARG A 298 10.25 28.28 9.85
N PHE A 299 10.13 26.96 10.01
CA PHE A 299 8.84 26.27 9.90
C PHE A 299 8.29 25.91 11.28
N ARG A 300 6.97 25.96 11.41
CA ARG A 300 6.24 25.54 12.62
C ARG A 300 5.09 24.64 12.22
N GLY A 301 4.92 23.55 12.96
CA GLY A 301 3.83 22.61 12.74
C GLY A 301 4.29 21.16 12.57
N PRO A 302 3.41 20.29 12.07
CA PRO A 302 3.68 18.87 11.99
C PRO A 302 4.72 18.54 10.90
N VAL A 303 5.73 17.76 11.26
CA VAL A 303 6.89 17.41 10.41
C VAL A 303 6.85 15.96 9.92
N TRP A 304 6.05 15.11 10.57
CA TRP A 304 5.69 13.79 10.08
C TRP A 304 4.41 13.29 10.75
N TRP A 305 3.80 12.27 10.15
CA TRP A 305 2.66 11.53 10.67
C TRP A 305 2.84 10.03 10.40
N GLY A 306 2.14 9.18 11.15
CA GLY A 306 2.18 7.72 11.04
C GLY A 306 2.88 7.05 12.22
N PRO A 307 2.88 5.71 12.33
CA PRO A 307 2.43 4.78 11.30
C PRO A 307 0.90 4.68 11.29
N TYR A 308 0.23 4.93 10.15
CA TYR A 308 -1.24 4.90 10.02
C TYR A 308 -1.83 3.48 10.07
N VAL A 309 -1.60 2.78 11.18
CA VAL A 309 -1.83 1.34 11.31
C VAL A 309 -2.78 1.03 12.45
N THR A 310 -3.40 -0.14 12.38
CA THR A 310 -4.20 -0.69 13.47
C THR A 310 -3.24 -1.31 14.48
N VAL A 311 -3.23 -0.80 15.72
CA VAL A 311 -2.32 -1.27 16.77
C VAL A 311 -3.10 -2.01 17.86
N PRO A 312 -2.67 -3.23 18.27
CA PRO A 312 -3.31 -3.96 19.36
C PRO A 312 -3.11 -3.29 20.73
N PRO A 313 -3.86 -3.72 21.76
CA PRO A 313 -3.58 -3.35 23.14
C PRO A 313 -2.18 -3.83 23.54
N GLY A 314 -1.47 -3.02 24.33
CA GLY A 314 -0.12 -3.33 24.75
C GLY A 314 0.63 -2.12 25.30
N ASN A 315 1.88 -2.37 25.72
CA ASN A 315 2.81 -1.32 26.10
C ASN A 315 3.76 -1.07 24.95
N TYR A 316 3.94 0.19 24.59
CA TYR A 316 4.72 0.61 23.44
C TYR A 316 5.72 1.69 23.86
N THR A 317 6.79 1.82 23.08
CA THR A 317 7.74 2.91 23.19
C THR A 317 7.86 3.61 21.85
N VAL A 318 7.71 4.93 21.85
CA VAL A 318 8.16 5.80 20.77
C VAL A 318 9.61 6.17 21.04
N MET A 319 10.47 5.88 20.08
CA MET A 319 11.86 6.29 20.06
C MET A 319 12.09 7.29 18.94
N VAL A 320 12.70 8.43 19.26
CA VAL A 320 13.14 9.41 18.27
C VAL A 320 14.62 9.68 18.48
N ARG A 321 15.43 9.38 17.47
CA ARG A 321 16.85 9.71 17.47
C ARG A 321 17.05 11.01 16.71
N LEU A 322 17.57 12.03 17.38
CA LEU A 322 17.72 13.38 16.83
C LEU A 322 19.07 14.00 17.19
N GLU A 323 19.50 14.97 16.42
CA GLU A 323 20.66 15.81 16.65
C GLU A 323 20.28 17.27 16.39
N ALA A 324 20.85 18.19 17.17
CA ALA A 324 20.61 19.61 16.97
C ALA A 324 21.86 20.41 17.37
N GLU A 325 22.10 21.47 16.62
CA GLU A 325 23.13 22.47 16.90
C GLU A 325 22.47 23.69 17.54
N GLU A 326 23.14 24.31 18.52
CA GLU A 326 22.72 25.57 19.16
C GLU A 326 21.24 25.62 19.61
N LEU A 327 20.93 24.91 20.68
CA LEU A 327 19.57 24.78 21.18
C LEU A 327 19.17 25.94 22.10
N PRO A 328 18.11 26.71 21.78
CA PRO A 328 17.61 27.75 22.67
C PRO A 328 16.92 27.14 23.90
N ASP A 329 16.78 27.92 24.96
CA ASP A 329 15.92 27.57 26.09
C ASP A 329 14.43 27.78 25.75
N ALA A 330 13.95 26.99 24.78
CA ALA A 330 12.60 27.02 24.24
C ALA A 330 12.17 25.62 23.78
N PRO A 331 10.87 25.36 23.56
CA PRO A 331 10.40 24.13 22.92
C PRO A 331 11.01 23.98 21.53
N VAL A 332 11.50 22.80 21.17
CA VAL A 332 12.12 22.56 19.85
C VAL A 332 11.39 21.47 19.07
N LEU A 333 10.97 20.40 19.75
CA LEU A 333 10.24 19.28 19.16
C LEU A 333 9.06 18.86 20.07
N GLY A 334 7.90 18.61 19.49
CA GLY A 334 6.76 17.97 20.13
C GLY A 334 6.51 16.59 19.52
N LEU A 335 6.13 15.64 20.35
CA LEU A 335 5.68 14.30 19.94
C LEU A 335 4.29 14.06 20.47
N GLN A 336 3.42 13.46 19.66
CA GLN A 336 2.10 13.01 20.09
C GLN A 336 1.82 11.62 19.55
N VAL A 337 1.28 10.75 20.40
CA VAL A 337 0.67 9.49 19.99
C VAL A 337 -0.84 9.66 20.05
N TYR A 338 -1.46 9.54 18.89
CA TYR A 338 -2.79 10.06 18.62
C TYR A 338 -3.60 9.04 17.81
N TRP A 339 -4.86 8.86 18.16
CA TRP A 339 -5.82 8.21 17.27
C TRP A 339 -6.55 9.27 16.48
N TYR A 340 -6.41 9.21 15.15
CA TYR A 340 -6.97 10.17 14.22
C TYR A 340 -8.44 10.52 14.51
N LYS A 341 -8.70 11.80 14.82
CA LYS A 341 -9.98 12.43 15.16
C LYS A 341 -10.63 11.99 16.47
N HIS A 342 -9.93 11.22 17.31
CA HIS A 342 -10.50 10.67 18.53
C HIS A 342 -9.80 11.18 19.79
N ARG A 343 -8.60 10.68 20.11
CA ARG A 343 -7.93 10.97 21.39
C ARG A 343 -6.41 10.96 21.29
N VAL A 344 -5.77 11.77 22.13
CA VAL A 344 -4.32 11.74 22.37
C VAL A 344 -4.07 10.75 23.50
N TYR A 345 -3.26 9.73 23.25
CA TYR A 345 -2.85 8.77 24.27
C TYR A 345 -1.76 9.35 25.15
N ALA A 346 -0.86 10.09 24.51
CA ALA A 346 0.41 10.39 25.10
C ALA A 346 1.05 11.55 24.29
N ASP A 347 1.56 12.58 24.96
CA ASP A 347 2.31 13.69 24.35
C ASP A 347 3.59 14.03 25.11
N ARG A 348 4.57 14.60 24.41
CA ARG A 348 5.83 15.04 25.00
C ARG A 348 6.42 16.23 24.27
N VAL A 349 6.89 17.23 25.01
CA VAL A 349 7.60 18.40 24.47
C VAL A 349 9.06 18.36 24.92
N PHE A 350 9.97 18.49 23.96
CA PHE A 350 11.41 18.58 24.16
C PHE A 350 11.83 20.05 24.15
N TRP A 351 12.49 20.47 25.23
CA TRP A 351 13.03 21.81 25.41
C TRP A 351 14.52 21.80 25.08
N GLY A 352 14.98 22.78 24.30
CA GLY A 352 16.37 22.82 23.84
C GLY A 352 17.40 22.86 24.98
N GLY A 353 17.10 23.54 26.09
CA GLY A 353 17.95 23.56 27.28
C GLY A 353 18.17 22.19 27.95
N HIS A 354 17.38 21.17 27.60
CA HIS A 354 17.51 19.79 28.10
C HIS A 354 18.22 18.85 27.13
N LEU A 355 18.60 19.34 25.95
CA LEU A 355 19.24 18.54 24.90
C LEU A 355 20.73 18.91 24.82
N VAL A 356 21.59 17.92 24.59
CA VAL A 356 23.03 18.14 24.44
C VAL A 356 23.32 18.46 22.97
N THR A 357 23.94 19.61 22.72
CA THR A 357 24.28 20.07 21.35
C THR A 357 25.36 19.20 20.70
N GLY A 358 25.24 18.99 19.38
CA GLY A 358 26.24 18.31 18.55
C GLY A 358 26.48 16.83 18.88
N ARG A 359 25.50 16.17 19.51
CA ARG A 359 25.50 14.72 19.72
C ARG A 359 24.11 14.14 19.46
N PRO A 360 24.01 12.96 18.83
CA PRO A 360 22.75 12.25 18.73
C PRO A 360 22.16 11.97 20.12
N LEU A 361 20.93 12.43 20.32
CA LEU A 361 20.09 12.15 21.47
C LEU A 361 19.01 11.14 21.09
N THR A 362 18.71 10.21 21.99
CA THR A 362 17.56 9.32 21.87
C THR A 362 16.49 9.75 22.85
N ALA A 363 15.38 10.26 22.32
CA ALA A 363 14.17 10.55 23.05
C ALA A 363 13.30 9.28 23.11
N LEU A 364 13.00 8.82 24.32
CA LEU A 364 12.12 7.67 24.56
C LEU A 364 10.85 8.12 25.23
N PHE A 365 9.73 7.50 24.86
CA PHE A 365 8.44 7.85 25.39
C PHE A 365 7.51 6.64 25.40
N ASP A 366 7.04 6.26 26.58
CA ASP A 366 6.19 5.10 26.79
C ASP A 366 4.71 5.44 26.58
N VAL A 367 3.99 4.50 25.98
CA VAL A 367 2.55 4.60 25.71
C VAL A 367 1.89 3.28 26.06
N GLU A 368 0.82 3.34 26.84
CA GLU A 368 -0.04 2.19 27.14
C GLU A 368 -1.32 2.29 26.30
N LEU A 369 -1.63 1.23 25.55
CA LEU A 369 -2.86 1.08 24.80
C LEU A 369 -3.70 -0.01 25.46
N THR A 370 -4.88 0.36 25.98
CA THR A 370 -5.78 -0.58 26.68
C THR A 370 -6.80 -1.25 25.76
N GLU A 371 -6.90 -0.78 24.53
CA GLU A 371 -7.80 -1.29 23.49
C GLU A 371 -7.10 -1.22 22.13
N TRP A 372 -7.68 -1.89 21.14
CA TRP A 372 -7.22 -1.75 19.77
C TRP A 372 -7.43 -0.33 19.27
N VAL A 373 -6.41 0.21 18.60
CA VAL A 373 -6.43 1.58 18.09
C VAL A 373 -6.35 1.55 16.57
N PRO A 374 -7.47 1.77 15.85
CA PRO A 374 -7.43 1.84 14.40
C PRO A 374 -6.76 3.15 13.98
N SER A 375 -5.83 3.11 13.03
CA SER A 375 -5.14 4.32 12.54
C SER A 375 -4.49 5.15 13.65
N LEU A 376 -3.66 4.50 14.47
CA LEU A 376 -2.76 5.20 15.39
C LEU A 376 -1.82 6.10 14.57
N GLU A 377 -1.33 7.19 15.14
CA GLU A 377 -0.33 8.06 14.54
C GLU A 377 0.66 8.54 15.61
N VAL A 378 1.95 8.48 15.28
CA VAL A 378 3.03 9.19 15.97
C VAL A 378 3.33 10.46 15.18
N VAL A 379 2.91 11.60 15.72
CA VAL A 379 3.03 12.89 15.06
C VAL A 379 4.20 13.67 15.67
N GLY A 380 5.12 14.10 14.82
CA GLY A 380 6.18 15.03 15.19
C GLY A 380 5.79 16.47 14.88
N PHE A 381 6.12 17.40 15.77
CA PHE A 381 5.89 18.83 15.59
C PHE A 381 7.19 19.61 15.79
N THR A 382 7.56 20.46 14.84
CA THR A 382 8.61 21.46 15.07
C THR A 382 8.02 22.76 15.60
N TYR A 383 8.71 23.37 16.55
CA TYR A 383 8.40 24.70 17.07
C TYR A 383 9.18 25.81 16.34
N GLY A 384 10.01 25.49 15.34
CA GLY A 384 10.74 26.48 14.56
C GLY A 384 11.65 27.36 15.42
N ASN A 385 12.28 26.76 16.43
CA ASN A 385 13.19 27.47 17.33
C ASN A 385 14.64 27.00 17.17
N ALA A 386 14.86 25.84 16.56
CA ALA A 386 16.18 25.27 16.30
C ALA A 386 16.16 24.47 14.99
N GLU A 387 17.34 24.30 14.41
CA GLU A 387 17.56 23.28 13.40
C GLU A 387 17.72 21.91 14.07
N ILE A 388 16.99 20.91 13.58
CA ILE A 388 17.00 19.56 14.15
C ILE A 388 17.13 18.55 13.01
N LEU A 389 18.13 17.68 13.08
CA LEU A 389 18.19 16.46 12.27
C LEU A 389 17.50 15.32 13.03
N VAL A 390 16.50 14.71 12.43
CA VAL A 390 15.85 13.50 12.96
C VAL A 390 16.33 12.30 12.14
N HIS A 391 17.12 11.45 12.77
CA HIS A 391 17.72 10.27 12.15
C HIS A 391 16.78 9.07 12.12
N GLU A 392 15.93 8.93 13.13
CA GLU A 392 15.05 7.76 13.27
C GLU A 392 13.81 8.13 14.07
N VAL A 393 12.65 7.63 13.63
CA VAL A 393 11.42 7.57 14.41
C VAL A 393 10.96 6.12 14.41
N ARG A 394 10.81 5.54 15.60
CA ARG A 394 10.39 4.14 15.78
C ARG A 394 9.25 4.09 16.78
N PHE A 395 8.26 3.25 16.50
CA PHE A 395 7.21 2.85 17.43
C PHE A 395 7.28 1.33 17.59
N GLU A 396 7.50 0.85 18.81
CA GLU A 396 7.78 -0.56 19.07
C GLU A 396 7.03 -1.07 20.30
N GLU A 397 6.52 -2.28 20.23
CA GLU A 397 5.92 -3.00 21.35
C GLU A 397 7.00 -3.43 22.36
N ARG A 398 6.77 -3.16 23.64
CA ARG A 398 7.65 -3.59 24.72
C ARG A 398 7.41 -5.08 25.02
N THR A 399 8.51 -5.83 25.05
CA THR A 399 8.51 -7.27 25.37
C THR A 399 8.38 -7.56 26.86
#